data_AF-A0A7R9MPQ4-F1
#
_entry.id   AF-A0A7R9MPQ4-F1
#
_cell.length_a   1.000
_cell.length_b   1.000
_cell.length_c   1.000
_cell.angle_alpha   90.00
_cell.angle_beta   90.00
_cell.angle_gamma   90.00
#
_symmetry.space_group_name_H-M   'P 1'
#
loop_
_entity.id
_entity.type
_entity.pdbx_description
1 polymer ?
#
loop_
_entity_poly.entity_id
_entity_poly.type
_entity_poly.pdbx_seq_one_letter_code
_entity_poly.pdbx_strand_id
1 'polypeptide(L)'
;PKHIWDWHACHRHYHSMEVFAHFDILDSRGKRVAEGHKASFCLEDNNCKDNSTRKYACANYGDQGISVGCVDTYLYNIDCQWIDITDISPGVYQLKVSINPEFKVSELSFDNNAALCTFYYNQYMGRVYNCTLTRP
;
A
#
# COMPACT_ATOMS: atom_id res chain seq x y z
N PRO A 1 8.05 5.66 -17.67
CA PRO A 1 9.39 6.08 -18.12
C PRO A 1 10.09 6.92 -17.03
N LYS A 2 11.44 6.93 -16.94
CA LYS A 2 12.11 7.67 -15.85
C LYS A 2 11.81 9.19 -15.80
N HIS A 3 11.41 9.78 -16.93
CA HIS A 3 11.04 11.21 -17.02
C HIS A 3 9.66 11.55 -16.42
N ILE A 4 8.85 10.56 -16.03
CA ILE A 4 7.56 10.77 -15.32
C ILE A 4 7.65 10.38 -13.84
N TRP A 5 8.85 10.14 -13.33
CA TRP A 5 9.04 9.77 -11.93
C TRP A 5 9.15 11.02 -11.06
N ASP A 6 8.41 11.04 -9.95
CA ASP A 6 8.38 12.17 -9.04
C ASP A 6 9.30 11.94 -7.84
N TRP A 7 10.07 12.96 -7.46
CA TRP A 7 10.92 12.92 -6.28
C TRP A 7 10.09 13.14 -5.01
N HIS A 8 10.23 12.25 -4.03
CA HIS A 8 9.48 12.36 -2.78
C HIS A 8 10.38 12.79 -1.63
N ALA A 9 10.19 14.02 -1.15
CA ALA A 9 11.04 14.64 -0.14
C ALA A 9 11.05 13.89 1.20
N CYS A 10 9.92 13.29 1.60
CA CYS A 10 9.82 12.52 2.84
C CYS A 10 10.64 11.22 2.79
N HIS A 11 10.77 10.60 1.61
CA HIS A 11 11.42 9.28 1.44
C HIS A 11 12.78 9.34 0.77
N ARG A 12 13.16 10.50 0.22
CA ARG A 12 14.46 10.77 -0.42
C ARG A 12 14.81 9.79 -1.54
N HIS A 13 13.81 9.38 -2.33
CA HIS A 13 14.00 8.66 -3.58
C HIS A 13 12.89 9.02 -4.59
N TYR A 14 13.02 8.52 -5.82
CA TYR A 14 12.04 8.71 -6.89
C TYR A 14 10.97 7.64 -6.87
N HIS A 15 9.76 8.01 -7.25
CA HIS A 15 8.63 7.09 -7.34
C HIS A 15 8.18 6.91 -8.78
N SER A 16 8.04 5.65 -9.20
CA SER A 16 7.69 5.33 -10.59
C SER A 16 6.19 5.38 -10.88
N MET A 17 5.36 5.49 -9.84
CA MET A 17 3.90 5.57 -9.90
C MET A 17 3.37 6.56 -8.85
N GLU A 18 2.36 7.35 -9.24
CA GLU A 18 1.72 8.39 -8.41
C GLU A 18 0.73 7.83 -7.38
N VAL A 19 0.16 6.64 -7.63
CA VAL A 19 -0.64 5.86 -6.69
C VAL A 19 -0.39 4.37 -6.94
N PHE A 20 0.20 3.67 -5.98
CA PHE A 20 0.35 2.20 -6.04
C PHE A 20 -0.63 1.48 -5.13
N ALA A 21 -1.07 2.11 -4.03
CA ALA A 21 -2.09 1.55 -3.16
C ALA A 21 -3.03 2.61 -2.56
N HIS A 22 -4.29 2.19 -2.34
CA HIS A 22 -5.27 2.92 -1.56
C HIS A 22 -5.46 2.27 -0.19
N PHE A 23 -5.60 3.11 0.83
CA PHE A 23 -5.92 2.70 2.19
C PHE A 23 -7.22 3.38 2.61
N ASP A 24 -8.32 2.65 2.65
CA ASP A 24 -9.64 3.21 2.93
C ASP A 24 -10.19 2.68 4.25
N ILE A 25 -10.79 3.56 5.05
CA ILE A 25 -11.70 3.16 6.15
C ILE A 25 -13.13 3.33 5.66
N LEU A 26 -13.91 2.26 5.73
CA LEU A 26 -15.31 2.20 5.30
C LEU A 26 -16.24 2.05 6.52
N ASP A 27 -17.36 2.78 6.51
CA ASP A 27 -18.43 2.62 7.49
C ASP A 27 -19.24 1.33 7.26
N SER A 28 -20.22 1.07 8.13
CA SER A 28 -21.09 -0.11 8.03
C SER A 28 -21.95 -0.18 6.76
N ARG A 29 -22.04 0.91 5.99
CA ARG A 29 -22.74 1.00 4.70
C ARG A 29 -21.78 0.93 3.51
N GLY A 30 -20.49 0.69 3.76
CA GLY A 30 -19.45 0.68 2.74
C GLY A 30 -19.05 2.08 2.25
N LYS A 31 -19.47 3.15 2.93
CA LYS A 31 -19.06 4.51 2.58
C LYS A 31 -17.66 4.76 3.12
N ARG A 32 -16.75 5.28 2.28
CA ARG A 32 -15.44 5.76 2.72
C ARG A 32 -15.58 6.95 3.67
N VAL A 33 -15.00 6.82 4.86
CA VAL A 33 -15.03 7.82 5.94
C VAL A 33 -13.66 8.38 6.29
N ALA A 34 -12.58 7.66 5.96
CA ALA A 34 -11.23 8.17 5.97
C ALA A 34 -10.46 7.52 4.81
N GLU A 35 -9.50 8.25 4.29
CA GLU A 35 -8.62 7.78 3.22
C GLU A 35 -7.17 8.13 3.57
N GLY A 36 -6.30 7.16 3.39
CA GLY A 36 -4.87 7.33 3.33
C GLY A 36 -4.42 6.95 1.94
N HIS A 37 -3.42 7.67 1.44
CA HIS A 37 -2.86 7.36 0.14
C HIS A 37 -1.47 6.80 0.33
N LYS A 38 -1.24 5.64 -0.27
CA LYS A 38 0.10 5.17 -0.57
C LYS A 38 0.51 5.83 -1.88
N ALA A 39 0.71 7.15 -1.86
CA ALA A 39 0.88 7.92 -3.08
C ALA A 39 2.03 7.32 -3.88
N SER A 40 3.23 7.21 -3.32
CA SER A 40 4.33 7.03 -4.24
C SER A 40 5.39 6.17 -3.56
N PHE A 41 5.78 5.11 -4.26
CA PHE A 41 6.73 4.12 -3.76
C PHE A 41 7.72 3.78 -4.83
N CYS A 42 8.91 3.47 -4.35
CA CYS A 42 9.91 2.89 -5.18
C CYS A 42 9.75 1.37 -5.18
N LEU A 43 9.49 0.75 -6.33
CA LEU A 43 9.34 -0.70 -6.38
C LEU A 43 10.72 -1.36 -6.33
N GLU A 44 11.01 -2.12 -5.27
CA GLU A 44 12.28 -2.85 -5.10
C GLU A 44 12.17 -4.22 -4.42
N ASP A 45 13.22 -5.01 -4.58
CA ASP A 45 13.31 -6.37 -4.06
C ASP A 45 13.85 -6.39 -2.61
N ASN A 46 12.97 -6.10 -1.64
CA ASN A 46 13.33 -5.99 -0.23
C ASN A 46 13.50 -7.36 0.47
N ASN A 47 12.61 -8.31 0.18
CA ASN A 47 12.72 -9.68 0.66
C ASN A 47 12.33 -10.66 -0.45
N CYS A 48 13.00 -11.81 -0.54
CA CYS A 48 12.69 -12.80 -1.57
C CYS A 48 12.78 -14.22 -1.02
N LYS A 49 11.99 -15.12 -1.61
CA LYS A 49 12.09 -16.55 -1.31
C LYS A 49 13.45 -17.10 -1.73
N ASP A 50 13.93 -18.12 -1.03
CA ASP A 50 15.17 -18.82 -1.36
C ASP A 50 15.17 -19.22 -2.85
N ASN A 51 16.28 -18.92 -3.53
CA ASN A 51 16.50 -19.06 -4.99
C ASN A 51 15.94 -17.96 -5.91
N SER A 52 15.27 -16.93 -5.39
CA SER A 52 14.86 -15.78 -6.21
C SER A 52 16.03 -14.81 -6.41
N THR A 53 16.18 -14.26 -7.61
CA THR A 53 17.23 -13.28 -7.91
C THR A 53 16.69 -11.86 -7.75
N ARG A 54 17.33 -11.06 -6.89
CA ARG A 54 17.04 -9.63 -6.75
C ARG A 54 17.56 -8.88 -7.97
N LYS A 55 16.77 -7.96 -8.50
CA LYS A 55 17.09 -7.17 -9.69
C LYS A 55 16.83 -5.67 -9.47
N TYR A 56 15.75 -5.32 -8.80
CA TYR A 56 15.30 -3.94 -8.70
C TYR A 56 15.71 -3.34 -7.36
N ALA A 57 16.28 -2.13 -7.42
CA ALA A 57 16.79 -1.40 -6.27
C ALA A 57 16.63 0.10 -6.51
N CYS A 58 16.07 0.78 -5.53
CA CYS A 58 15.72 2.19 -5.60
C CYS A 58 16.91 3.15 -5.52
N ALA A 59 17.93 2.70 -4.79
CA ALA A 59 19.13 3.48 -4.53
C ALA A 59 19.78 3.95 -5.84
N ASN A 60 20.36 5.16 -5.81
CA ASN A 60 21.12 5.73 -6.93
C ASN A 60 20.33 5.81 -8.25
N TYR A 61 19.03 6.09 -8.20
CA TYR A 61 18.17 6.20 -9.40
C TYR A 61 18.10 4.89 -10.22
N GLY A 62 18.19 3.77 -9.51
CA GLY A 62 18.10 2.44 -10.08
C GLY A 62 16.74 2.14 -10.69
N ASP A 63 16.68 1.03 -11.42
CA ASP A 63 15.45 0.57 -12.04
C ASP A 63 14.50 0.00 -10.98
N GLN A 64 13.21 0.26 -11.19
CA GLN A 64 12.14 -0.12 -10.27
C GLN A 64 11.31 -1.28 -10.81
N GLY A 65 10.89 -2.14 -9.90
CA GLY A 65 10.05 -3.31 -10.16
C GLY A 65 10.07 -4.27 -8.98
N ILE A 66 9.25 -5.32 -9.06
CA ILE A 66 9.28 -6.43 -8.11
C ILE A 66 9.56 -7.68 -8.91
N SER A 67 10.66 -8.37 -8.57
CA SER A 67 11.06 -9.61 -9.20
C SER A 67 10.14 -10.77 -8.79
N VAL A 68 9.99 -11.76 -9.66
CA VAL A 68 9.19 -12.95 -9.35
C VAL A 68 9.77 -13.66 -8.12
N GLY A 69 8.93 -13.90 -7.11
CA GLY A 69 9.35 -14.51 -5.85
C GLY A 69 9.90 -13.51 -4.81
N CYS A 70 9.97 -12.23 -5.14
CA CYS A 70 10.29 -11.14 -4.23
C CYS A 70 9.03 -10.40 -3.74
N VAL A 71 9.20 -9.65 -2.67
CA VAL A 71 8.21 -8.75 -2.09
C VAL A 71 8.86 -7.40 -1.78
N ASP A 72 8.06 -6.35 -1.92
CA ASP A 72 8.42 -5.01 -1.50
C ASP A 72 7.70 -4.68 -0.18
N THR A 73 8.43 -4.76 0.93
CA THR A 73 7.86 -4.55 2.27
C THR A 73 8.13 -3.13 2.74
N TYR A 74 7.05 -2.41 3.03
CA TYR A 74 7.12 -1.10 3.66
C TYR A 74 6.84 -1.17 5.15
N LEU A 75 7.75 -0.61 5.93
CA LEU A 75 7.66 -0.60 7.39
C LEU A 75 6.77 0.54 7.89
N TYR A 76 6.14 0.31 9.05
CA TYR A 76 5.20 1.23 9.70
C TYR A 76 5.81 2.59 10.10
N ASN A 77 7.13 2.66 10.21
CA ASN A 77 7.86 3.86 10.64
C ASN A 77 8.24 4.78 9.49
N ILE A 78 7.82 4.46 8.27
CA ILE A 78 8.05 5.29 7.10
C ILE A 78 6.95 6.36 7.07
N ASP A 79 7.37 7.63 7.00
CA ASP A 79 6.47 8.77 6.97
C ASP A 79 5.45 8.68 5.83
N CYS A 80 4.30 9.34 5.99
CA CYS A 80 3.23 9.39 4.99
C CYS A 80 2.62 8.00 4.64
N GLN A 81 2.71 7.02 5.54
CA GLN A 81 2.09 5.69 5.41
C GLN A 81 1.01 5.43 6.46
N TRP A 82 0.15 6.40 6.68
CA TRP A 82 -0.95 6.28 7.61
C TRP A 82 -2.25 6.76 6.98
N ILE A 83 -3.36 6.27 7.54
CA ILE A 83 -4.66 6.89 7.38
C ILE A 83 -4.84 7.80 8.58
N ASP A 84 -5.08 9.09 8.35
CA ASP A 84 -5.48 9.98 9.43
C ASP A 84 -6.92 9.65 9.85
N ILE A 85 -7.09 9.29 11.11
CA ILE A 85 -8.37 8.93 11.71
C ILE A 85 -8.87 9.96 12.73
N THR A 86 -8.25 11.15 12.78
CA THR A 86 -8.56 12.21 13.76
C THR A 86 -10.04 12.59 13.75
N ASP A 87 -10.67 12.59 12.58
CA ASP A 87 -12.03 13.09 12.38
C ASP A 87 -13.12 12.00 12.41
N ILE A 88 -12.76 10.74 12.63
CA ILE A 88 -13.73 9.66 12.76
C ILE A 88 -14.02 9.36 14.24
N SER A 89 -15.25 8.92 14.55
CA SER A 89 -15.67 8.55 15.93
C SER A 89 -15.39 7.08 16.28
N PRO A 90 -14.93 6.75 17.51
CA PRO A 90 -14.70 5.38 17.96
C PRO A 90 -15.78 4.38 17.54
N GLY A 91 -15.37 3.21 17.03
CA GLY A 91 -16.32 2.25 16.49
C GLY A 91 -15.67 1.08 15.75
N VAL A 92 -16.51 0.35 15.02
CA VAL A 92 -16.12 -0.76 14.15
C VAL A 92 -16.33 -0.34 12.70
N TYR A 93 -15.28 -0.52 11.91
CA TYR A 93 -15.18 -0.13 10.51
C TYR A 93 -14.56 -1.28 9.71
N GLN A 94 -14.51 -1.12 8.39
CA GLN A 94 -13.69 -1.96 7.53
C GLN A 94 -12.46 -1.18 7.06
N LEU A 95 -11.28 -1.77 7.21
CA LEU A 95 -10.06 -1.31 6.56
C LEU A 95 -9.94 -2.05 5.24
N LYS A 96 -9.90 -1.31 4.12
CA LYS A 96 -9.61 -1.86 2.79
C LYS A 96 -8.24 -1.35 2.33
N VAL A 97 -7.36 -2.27 2.00
CA VAL A 97 -6.05 -1.97 1.39
C VAL A 97 -6.05 -2.53 -0.01
N SER A 98 -6.02 -1.67 -1.03
CA SER A 98 -6.05 -2.08 -2.45
C SER A 98 -4.73 -1.76 -3.12
N ILE A 99 -4.14 -2.74 -3.81
CA ILE A 99 -2.88 -2.66 -4.57
C ILE A 99 -3.20 -2.63 -6.06
N ASN A 100 -2.50 -1.77 -6.81
CA ASN A 100 -2.77 -1.53 -8.24
C ASN A 100 -4.29 -1.37 -8.54
N PRO A 101 -5.00 -0.51 -7.79
CA PRO A 101 -6.47 -0.43 -7.83
C PRO A 101 -7.00 0.11 -9.16
N GLU A 102 -6.19 0.87 -9.90
CA GLU A 102 -6.52 1.42 -11.22
C GLU A 102 -6.10 0.51 -12.37
N PHE A 103 -5.56 -0.68 -12.11
CA PHE A 103 -5.11 -1.64 -13.12
C PHE A 103 -4.05 -1.07 -14.08
N LYS A 104 -3.22 -0.14 -13.59
CA LYS A 104 -2.14 0.51 -14.34
C LYS A 104 -1.03 -0.46 -14.73
N VAL A 105 -0.86 -1.53 -13.95
CA VAL A 105 0.08 -2.63 -14.23
C VAL A 105 -0.71 -3.89 -14.56
N SER A 106 -0.31 -4.63 -15.59
CA SER A 106 -0.94 -5.90 -15.93
C SER A 106 -0.53 -7.00 -14.95
N GLU A 107 -1.52 -7.74 -14.45
CA GLU A 107 -1.33 -8.89 -13.56
C GLU A 107 -2.08 -10.11 -14.10
N LEU A 108 -1.68 -11.30 -13.67
CA LEU A 108 -2.33 -12.55 -14.11
C LEU A 108 -3.78 -12.65 -13.60
N SER A 109 -4.05 -12.08 -12.43
CA SER A 109 -5.38 -11.91 -11.86
C SER A 109 -5.36 -10.66 -10.97
N PHE A 110 -6.54 -10.10 -10.75
CA PHE A 110 -6.78 -9.00 -9.81
C PHE A 110 -7.71 -9.41 -8.66
N ASP A 111 -8.02 -10.70 -8.54
CA ASP A 111 -8.97 -11.23 -7.56
C ASP A 111 -8.46 -11.18 -6.11
N ASN A 112 -7.16 -10.93 -5.95
CA ASN A 112 -6.43 -10.89 -4.70
C ASN A 112 -5.71 -9.56 -4.46
N ASN A 113 -6.08 -8.51 -5.20
CA ASN A 113 -5.41 -7.21 -5.15
C ASN A 113 -5.85 -6.33 -4.00
N ALA A 114 -6.75 -6.77 -3.14
CA ALA A 114 -7.05 -6.08 -1.90
C ALA A 114 -7.16 -7.00 -0.69
N ALA A 115 -6.89 -6.43 0.48
CA ALA A 115 -7.22 -7.01 1.78
C ALA A 115 -8.34 -6.19 2.42
N LEU A 116 -9.41 -6.87 2.84
CA LEU A 116 -10.50 -6.28 3.62
C LEU A 116 -10.44 -6.84 5.04
N CYS A 117 -10.31 -5.97 6.02
CA CYS A 117 -10.15 -6.33 7.43
C CYS A 117 -11.19 -5.63 8.29
N THR A 118 -11.54 -6.21 9.43
CA THR A 118 -12.25 -5.47 10.48
C THR A 118 -11.28 -4.55 11.20
N PHE A 119 -11.66 -3.28 11.32
CA PHE A 119 -10.94 -2.28 12.09
C PHE A 119 -11.81 -1.81 13.25
N TYR A 120 -11.41 -2.17 14.48
CA TYR A 120 -12.01 -1.64 15.69
C TYR A 120 -11.07 -0.61 16.29
N TYR A 121 -11.58 0.55 16.68
CA TYR A 121 -10.79 1.47 17.49
C TYR A 121 -11.61 2.16 18.58
N ASN A 122 -10.91 2.52 19.64
CA ASN A 122 -11.41 3.30 20.75
C ASN A 122 -10.42 4.41 21.11
N GLN A 123 -10.64 5.10 22.23
CA GLN A 123 -9.79 6.21 22.68
C GLN A 123 -8.34 5.82 23.01
N TYR A 124 -8.03 4.52 23.13
CA TYR A 124 -6.74 4.04 23.63
C TYR A 124 -5.98 3.18 22.61
N MET A 125 -6.69 2.51 21.70
CA MET A 125 -6.07 1.61 20.72
C MET A 125 -6.92 1.42 19.46
N GLY A 126 -6.24 1.06 18.38
CA GLY A 126 -6.82 0.45 17.19
C GLY A 126 -6.41 -1.01 17.06
N ARG A 127 -7.31 -1.86 16.54
CA ARG A 127 -7.06 -3.27 16.28
C ARG A 127 -7.60 -3.64 14.90
N VAL A 128 -6.74 -4.26 14.10
CA VAL A 128 -7.07 -4.84 12.79
C VAL A 128 -7.08 -6.36 12.91
N TYR A 129 -8.13 -7.00 12.42
CA TYR A 129 -8.28 -8.46 12.49
C TYR A 129 -9.25 -8.97 11.41
N ASN A 130 -9.35 -10.29 11.26
CA ASN A 130 -10.22 -10.96 10.28
C ASN A 130 -10.03 -10.45 8.84
N CYS A 131 -8.78 -10.34 8.41
CA CYS A 131 -8.44 -9.92 7.06
C CYS A 131 -8.72 -11.03 6.04
N THR A 132 -9.35 -10.68 4.92
CA THR A 132 -9.56 -11.57 3.77
C THR A 132 -9.11 -10.91 2.49
N LEU A 133 -8.62 -11.72 1.54
CA LEU A 133 -8.28 -11.23 0.20
C LEU A 133 -9.55 -11.06 -0.64
N THR A 134 -9.58 -9.99 -1.42
CA THR A 134 -10.71 -9.60 -2.28
C THR A 134 -10.21 -8.77 -3.46
N ARG A 135 -11.14 -8.36 -4.32
CA ARG A 135 -10.90 -7.44 -5.43
C ARG A 135 -10.75 -5.99 -4.93
N PRO A 136 -9.92 -5.18 -5.65
CA PRO A 136 -9.60 -3.81 -5.27
C PRO A 136 -10.78 -2.85 -5.21
#